data_AF-A0A518FY25-F1
#
_entry.id   AF-A0A518FY25-F1
#
_cell.length_a   1.000
_cell.length_b   1.000
_cell.length_c   1.000
_cell.angle_alpha   90.00
_cell.angle_beta   90.00
_cell.angle_gamma   90.00
#
_symmetry.space_group_name_H-M   'P 1'
#
loop_
_entity.id
_entity.type
_entity.pdbx_description
1 polymer ?
#
loop_
_entity_poly.entity_id
_entity_poly.type
_entity_poly.pdbx_seq_one_letter_code
_entity_poly.pdbx_strand_id
1 'polypeptide(L)'
;MSRSRSVKLTLLFHIGVALLAVTTIRSAHTAPPENRGPDVEPVEGIKIRVTRDDEFQRAIRSAKPGTTILLTPGKYQGGLSFNRLQGTPKHPIIIAAADPCQPPVIEGGNTCLHLIQPAHVELRNLILQGARANGLNIDDGGSKEKTAQHIVLRNLTVQKIGSNGNQDGIKLSGLADFQIQNCTVKRWGQKGSGIDMVGCQRGMVSGCTFLEGDKIFGNGVQMKGGSRNITVSRCRFDHAGGRSINIGGSTGLEFFRPEPAGFEARDITVSDCTFIGSMAAIAFVGVDGAHVHHNTIYRPTKWVLRILQENNQSSFVPSRKGRFTNNLIVLRSNEVGEVVNIGSQTAPETFEFADNWWYCQDRPERTQQLVRLPTQEAGGSYGQDPKFKNLRGGDLLLQTDSPVRDAGPRHIEAPM
;
A
#
# COMPACT_ATOMS: atom_id res chain seq x y z
N MET A 1 -54.02 46.20 -48.14
CA MET A 1 -54.32 45.40 -49.35
C MET A 1 -53.16 45.54 -50.35
N SER A 2 -52.68 44.39 -50.84
CA SER A 2 -52.02 44.17 -52.14
C SER A 2 -50.64 44.81 -52.48
N ARG A 3 -49.64 43.90 -52.55
CA ARG A 3 -48.62 43.67 -53.61
C ARG A 3 -47.46 44.67 -53.86
N SER A 4 -46.26 44.10 -53.64
CA SER A 4 -45.14 43.86 -54.59
C SER A 4 -44.28 45.02 -55.12
N ARG A 5 -42.96 44.94 -54.86
CA ARG A 5 -41.85 44.76 -55.84
C ARG A 5 -40.48 44.89 -55.11
N SER A 6 -39.63 43.85 -55.14
CA SER A 6 -38.36 43.71 -55.90
C SER A 6 -37.31 44.78 -55.55
N VAL A 7 -36.05 44.45 -55.19
CA VAL A 7 -34.94 44.16 -56.12
C VAL A 7 -33.82 43.33 -55.45
N LYS A 8 -33.17 42.52 -56.29
CA LYS A 8 -32.01 41.61 -56.13
C LYS A 8 -30.73 42.26 -55.56
N LEU A 9 -29.91 41.47 -54.86
CA LEU A 9 -28.47 41.44 -55.16
C LEU A 9 -27.86 40.04 -54.92
N THR A 10 -27.08 39.65 -55.91
CA THR A 10 -26.38 38.40 -56.16
C THR A 10 -25.21 38.16 -55.20
N LEU A 11 -24.96 36.91 -54.79
CA LEU A 11 -23.58 36.47 -54.58
C LEU A 11 -23.40 34.98 -54.92
N LEU A 12 -22.39 34.73 -55.75
CA LEU A 12 -21.97 33.43 -56.26
C LEU A 12 -21.22 32.59 -55.20
N PHE A 13 -21.31 31.27 -55.41
CA PHE A 13 -20.55 30.15 -54.84
C PHE A 13 -19.04 30.42 -54.63
N HIS A 14 -18.43 29.75 -53.63
CA HIS A 14 -17.46 28.65 -53.85
C HIS A 14 -17.15 27.88 -52.56
N ILE A 15 -16.83 26.60 -52.77
CA ILE A 15 -16.71 25.48 -51.83
C ILE A 15 -15.43 25.58 -50.99
N GLY A 16 -15.53 25.30 -49.69
CA GLY A 16 -14.40 25.05 -48.80
C GLY A 16 -14.72 23.90 -47.85
N VAL A 17 -14.12 22.74 -48.10
CA VAL A 17 -14.16 21.55 -47.23
C VAL A 17 -13.35 21.85 -45.96
N ALA A 18 -14.00 21.83 -44.79
CA ALA A 18 -13.31 21.87 -43.50
C ALA A 18 -13.28 20.47 -42.88
N LEU A 19 -12.08 19.89 -42.85
CA LEU A 19 -11.74 18.66 -42.13
C LEU A 19 -11.93 18.91 -40.63
N LEU A 20 -12.91 18.26 -39.98
CA LEU A 20 -12.97 18.22 -38.51
C LEU A 20 -11.93 17.22 -38.00
N ALA A 21 -10.76 17.71 -37.61
CA ALA A 21 -9.84 16.96 -36.77
C ALA A 21 -10.41 16.92 -35.34
N VAL A 22 -10.84 15.74 -34.91
CA VAL A 22 -11.14 15.45 -33.49
C VAL A 22 -9.80 15.38 -32.76
N THR A 23 -9.36 16.48 -32.16
CA THR A 23 -8.25 16.49 -31.21
C THR A 23 -8.72 15.85 -29.91
N THR A 24 -8.26 14.63 -29.64
CA THR A 24 -8.31 14.01 -28.32
C THR A 24 -7.46 14.84 -27.37
N ILE A 25 -8.09 15.44 -26.36
CA ILE A 25 -7.39 16.05 -25.23
C ILE A 25 -6.79 14.89 -24.43
N ARG A 26 -5.52 14.55 -24.70
CA ARG A 26 -4.71 13.77 -23.77
C ARG A 26 -4.50 14.62 -22.53
N SER A 27 -5.19 14.28 -21.44
CA SER A 27 -4.76 14.68 -20.11
C SER A 27 -3.37 14.09 -19.87
N ALA A 28 -2.34 14.92 -20.00
CA ALA A 28 -1.00 14.58 -19.57
C ALA A 28 -1.02 14.41 -18.05
N HIS A 29 -1.18 13.17 -17.57
CA HIS A 29 -0.73 12.79 -16.24
C HIS A 29 0.79 12.82 -16.27
N THR A 30 1.36 14.00 -16.04
CA THR A 30 2.77 14.14 -15.69
C THR A 30 3.00 13.33 -14.43
N ALA A 31 3.86 12.31 -14.51
CA ALA A 31 4.43 11.66 -13.35
C ALA A 31 4.94 12.74 -12.37
N PRO A 32 4.78 12.57 -11.05
CA PRO A 32 5.41 13.49 -10.11
C PRO A 32 6.91 13.51 -10.42
N PRO A 33 7.53 14.69 -10.48
CA PRO A 33 8.95 14.80 -10.82
C PRO A 33 9.74 13.88 -9.89
N GLU A 34 10.68 13.11 -10.45
CA GLU A 34 11.77 12.54 -9.67
C GLU A 34 12.41 13.71 -8.93
N ASN A 35 12.13 13.84 -7.64
CA ASN A 35 12.81 14.80 -6.79
C ASN A 35 14.22 14.25 -6.55
N ARG A 36 15.06 14.26 -7.59
CA ARG A 36 16.49 14.43 -7.42
C ARG A 36 16.63 15.85 -6.88
N GLY A 37 16.49 15.96 -5.56
CA GLY A 37 16.93 17.15 -4.86
C GLY A 37 18.37 17.45 -5.29
N PRO A 38 18.85 18.69 -5.15
CA PRO A 38 20.26 18.98 -5.38
C PRO A 38 21.08 17.96 -4.60
N ASP A 39 22.20 17.50 -5.15
CA ASP A 39 23.20 16.75 -4.38
C ASP A 39 23.60 17.60 -3.18
N VAL A 40 22.85 17.46 -2.08
CA VAL A 40 23.14 18.08 -0.81
C VAL A 40 24.24 17.22 -0.25
N GLU A 41 25.48 17.64 -0.50
CA GLU A 41 26.64 17.33 0.32
C GLU A 41 26.17 17.14 1.78
N PRO A 42 26.33 15.94 2.38
CA PRO A 42 25.79 15.68 3.69
C PRO A 42 26.45 16.63 4.68
N VAL A 43 25.68 17.59 5.19
CA VAL A 43 26.08 18.44 6.31
C VAL A 43 26.59 17.52 7.41
N GLU A 44 27.84 17.70 7.87
CA GLU A 44 28.49 16.84 8.86
C GLU A 44 27.64 16.75 10.14
N GLY A 45 26.74 15.78 10.17
CA GLY A 45 25.97 15.41 11.34
C GLY A 45 26.85 14.61 12.30
N ILE A 46 26.55 14.70 13.60
CA ILE A 46 27.26 13.94 14.63
C ILE A 46 27.04 12.44 14.36
N LYS A 47 28.10 11.74 13.91
CA LYS A 47 28.08 10.28 13.72
C LYS A 47 28.55 9.59 15.01
N ILE A 48 27.69 8.77 15.59
CA ILE A 48 27.98 7.99 16.78
C ILE A 48 27.97 6.51 16.40
N ARG A 49 29.13 5.86 16.43
CA ARG A 49 29.22 4.41 16.24
C ARG A 49 29.01 3.73 17.60
N VAL A 50 28.15 2.71 17.65
CA VAL A 50 27.83 1.97 18.88
C VAL A 50 28.02 0.47 18.65
N THR A 51 28.53 -0.23 19.65
CA THR A 51 28.91 -1.65 19.56
C THR A 51 28.17 -2.56 20.54
N ARG A 52 27.45 -1.97 21.51
CA ARG A 52 26.74 -2.65 22.59
C ARG A 52 25.52 -1.87 23.06
N ASP A 53 24.66 -2.53 23.83
CA ASP A 53 23.32 -2.03 24.19
C ASP A 53 23.31 -0.71 24.95
N ASP A 54 24.19 -0.55 25.94
CA ASP A 54 24.25 0.64 26.77
C ASP A 54 24.74 1.87 25.97
N GLU A 55 25.65 1.67 25.01
CA GLU A 55 26.07 2.71 24.07
C GLU A 55 24.91 3.12 23.15
N PHE A 56 24.19 2.14 22.61
CA PHE A 56 23.04 2.39 21.74
C PHE A 56 21.94 3.19 22.46
N GLN A 57 21.58 2.77 23.67
CA GLN A 57 20.58 3.46 24.48
C GLN A 57 21.02 4.88 24.86
N ARG A 58 22.30 5.07 25.27
CA ARG A 58 22.83 6.41 25.56
C ARG A 58 22.81 7.30 24.32
N ALA A 59 23.27 6.79 23.18
CA ALA A 59 23.31 7.53 21.92
C ALA A 59 21.92 8.03 21.53
N ILE A 60 20.89 7.16 21.54
CA ILE A 60 19.51 7.56 21.21
C ILE A 60 18.99 8.61 22.19
N ARG A 61 19.14 8.39 23.51
CA ARG A 61 18.62 9.32 24.53
C ARG A 61 19.25 10.71 24.45
N SER A 62 20.48 10.79 23.94
CA SER A 62 21.21 12.05 23.75
C SER A 62 21.09 12.65 22.35
N ALA A 63 20.41 11.98 21.43
CA ALA A 63 20.35 12.36 20.03
C ALA A 63 19.71 13.74 19.85
N LYS A 64 20.34 14.55 19.00
CA LYS A 64 19.86 15.87 18.58
C LYS A 64 19.57 15.83 17.07
N PRO A 65 18.84 16.82 16.51
CA PRO A 65 18.71 16.93 15.06
C PRO A 65 20.06 16.78 14.35
N GLY A 66 20.13 15.89 13.37
CA GLY A 66 21.34 15.59 12.60
C GLY A 66 22.22 14.48 13.17
N THR A 67 21.90 13.93 14.34
CA THR A 67 22.61 12.75 14.88
C THR A 67 22.37 11.53 13.99
N THR A 68 23.45 10.86 13.60
CA THR A 68 23.44 9.54 12.94
C THR A 68 24.05 8.50 13.86
N ILE A 69 23.26 7.53 14.29
CA ILE A 69 23.69 6.43 15.16
C ILE A 69 23.93 5.19 14.28
N LEU A 70 25.16 4.71 14.27
CA LEU A 70 25.61 3.59 13.45
C LEU A 70 25.89 2.37 14.33
N LEU A 71 25.01 1.37 14.26
CA LEU A 71 25.12 0.13 15.01
C LEU A 71 26.04 -0.84 14.25
N THR A 72 27.12 -1.30 14.88
CA THR A 72 28.01 -2.29 14.27
C THR A 72 27.31 -3.66 14.16
N PRO A 73 27.73 -4.54 13.23
CA PRO A 73 27.21 -5.90 13.16
C PRO A 73 27.22 -6.58 14.53
N GLY A 74 26.10 -7.19 14.91
CA GLY A 74 25.94 -7.76 16.25
C GLY A 74 24.48 -7.88 16.66
N LYS A 75 24.28 -8.38 17.88
CA LYS A 75 22.97 -8.46 18.51
C LYS A 75 22.83 -7.38 19.57
N TYR A 76 21.69 -6.72 19.55
CA TYR A 76 21.29 -5.70 20.51
C TYR A 76 19.97 -6.12 21.17
N GLN A 77 19.83 -5.81 22.45
CA GLN A 77 18.62 -6.10 23.20
C GLN A 77 17.45 -5.24 22.71
N GLY A 78 16.33 -5.89 22.35
CA GLY A 78 15.04 -5.24 22.12
C GLY A 78 14.32 -4.85 23.42
N GLY A 79 13.05 -4.51 23.33
CA GLY A 79 12.30 -3.97 24.49
C GLY A 79 12.61 -2.50 24.75
N LEU A 80 13.07 -1.77 23.73
CA LEU A 80 13.48 -0.39 23.86
C LEU A 80 12.32 0.55 23.53
N SER A 81 12.11 1.54 24.38
CA SER A 81 11.12 2.59 24.16
C SER A 81 11.79 3.96 24.27
N PHE A 82 11.53 4.81 23.29
CA PHE A 82 12.11 6.14 23.18
C PHE A 82 11.03 7.16 22.91
N ASN A 83 10.96 8.17 23.78
CA ASN A 83 10.02 9.26 23.67
C ASN A 83 10.70 10.44 22.96
N ARG A 84 9.94 11.08 22.07
CA ARG A 84 10.26 12.38 21.48
C ARG A 84 11.66 12.43 20.83
N LEU A 85 11.95 11.49 19.94
CA LEU A 85 13.08 11.64 19.02
C LEU A 85 12.71 12.68 17.96
N GLN A 86 13.35 13.85 18.04
CA GLN A 86 13.00 15.03 17.26
C GLN A 86 14.19 15.43 16.38
N GLY A 87 14.14 15.04 15.11
CA GLY A 87 14.94 15.64 14.06
C GLY A 87 14.28 16.91 13.49
N THR A 88 14.82 17.41 12.39
CA THR A 88 14.24 18.48 11.59
C THR A 88 14.27 18.10 10.11
N PRO A 89 13.53 18.80 9.21
CA PRO A 89 13.57 18.50 7.78
C PRO A 89 14.99 18.51 7.18
N LYS A 90 15.87 19.39 7.67
CA LYS A 90 17.27 19.49 7.22
C LYS A 90 18.23 18.57 7.96
N HIS A 91 17.89 18.20 9.19
CA HIS A 91 18.74 17.42 10.09
C HIS A 91 17.91 16.33 10.77
N PRO A 92 17.55 15.25 10.04
CA PRO A 92 16.84 14.12 10.63
C PRO A 92 17.73 13.39 11.65
N ILE A 93 17.12 12.62 12.54
CA ILE A 93 17.83 11.64 13.36
C ILE A 93 17.82 10.31 12.61
N ILE A 94 19.00 9.72 12.38
CA ILE A 94 19.16 8.47 11.64
C ILE A 94 19.67 7.39 12.57
N ILE A 95 18.99 6.24 12.61
CA ILE A 95 19.45 5.02 13.29
C ILE A 95 19.66 3.96 12.21
N ALA A 96 20.91 3.55 11.99
CA ALA A 96 21.26 2.70 10.87
C ALA A 96 22.31 1.64 11.21
N ALA A 97 22.37 0.59 10.37
CA ALA A 97 23.55 -0.28 10.36
C ALA A 97 24.80 0.51 9.99
N ALA A 98 25.90 0.21 10.67
CA ALA A 98 27.22 0.68 10.30
C ALA A 98 27.76 -0.05 9.06
N ASP A 99 27.33 -1.30 8.83
CA ASP A 99 27.56 -2.08 7.61
C ASP A 99 26.22 -2.65 7.11
N PRO A 100 25.68 -2.15 5.98
CA PRO A 100 24.43 -2.65 5.40
C PRO A 100 24.46 -4.11 4.95
N CYS A 101 25.64 -4.65 4.62
CA CYS A 101 25.80 -6.04 4.20
C CYS A 101 25.78 -7.01 5.40
N GLN A 102 26.00 -6.50 6.61
CA GLN A 102 25.92 -7.24 7.87
C GLN A 102 25.05 -6.48 8.88
N PRO A 103 23.74 -6.37 8.62
CA PRO A 103 22.86 -5.54 9.43
C PRO A 103 22.78 -6.07 10.88
N PRO A 104 22.82 -5.18 11.88
CA PRO A 104 22.65 -5.56 13.28
C PRO A 104 21.22 -6.02 13.55
N VAL A 105 21.09 -6.87 14.57
CA VAL A 105 19.83 -7.47 14.98
C VAL A 105 19.41 -6.89 16.32
N ILE A 106 18.26 -6.23 16.37
CA ILE A 106 17.59 -5.83 17.62
C ILE A 106 16.59 -6.94 17.96
N GLU A 107 16.85 -7.66 19.06
CA GLU A 107 16.21 -8.94 19.36
C GLU A 107 15.42 -8.93 20.67
N GLY A 108 14.16 -9.38 20.61
CA GLY A 108 13.34 -9.66 21.78
C GLY A 108 12.58 -8.46 22.34
N GLY A 109 12.22 -8.56 23.61
CA GLY A 109 11.30 -7.65 24.29
C GLY A 109 9.83 -7.91 23.97
N ASN A 110 8.94 -7.09 24.54
CA ASN A 110 7.55 -7.04 24.07
C ASN A 110 7.50 -6.43 22.67
N THR A 111 8.20 -5.32 22.47
CA THR A 111 8.44 -4.71 21.16
C THR A 111 9.94 -4.53 20.96
N CYS A 112 10.50 -4.76 19.77
CA CYS A 112 11.95 -4.55 19.57
C CYS A 112 12.29 -3.06 19.78
N LEU A 113 11.57 -2.19 19.07
CA LEU A 113 11.67 -0.74 19.17
C LEU A 113 10.28 -0.10 19.27
N HIS A 114 10.11 0.84 20.19
CA HIS A 114 8.91 1.66 20.31
C HIS A 114 9.29 3.15 20.29
N LEU A 115 8.89 3.86 19.25
CA LEU A 115 9.11 5.29 19.10
C LEU A 115 7.80 6.04 19.37
N ILE A 116 7.78 6.81 20.46
CA ILE A 116 6.61 7.59 20.88
C ILE A 116 6.86 9.04 20.52
N GLN A 117 5.95 9.63 19.75
CA GLN A 117 6.03 11.00 19.23
C GLN A 117 7.35 11.32 18.50
N PRO A 118 7.85 10.48 17.57
CA PRO A 118 9.00 10.88 16.76
C PRO A 118 8.62 11.93 15.70
N ALA A 119 9.61 12.74 15.32
CA ALA A 119 9.52 13.61 14.16
C ALA A 119 10.86 13.59 13.40
N HIS A 120 10.82 13.47 12.07
CA HIS A 120 12.03 13.45 11.21
C HIS A 120 13.05 12.39 11.63
N VAL A 121 12.61 11.13 11.67
CA VAL A 121 13.43 9.97 12.07
C VAL A 121 13.51 8.96 10.95
N GLU A 122 14.72 8.46 10.68
CA GLU A 122 14.97 7.35 9.76
C GLU A 122 15.49 6.12 10.50
N LEU A 123 14.88 4.96 10.26
CA LEU A 123 15.44 3.65 10.59
C LEU A 123 15.91 2.98 9.30
N ARG A 124 17.19 2.57 9.23
CA ARG A 124 17.77 2.05 7.99
C ARG A 124 18.64 0.81 8.16
N ASN A 125 18.43 -0.20 7.30
CA ASN A 125 19.24 -1.43 7.23
C ASN A 125 19.30 -2.20 8.56
N LEU A 126 18.20 -2.31 9.31
CA LEU A 126 18.17 -3.02 10.60
C LEU A 126 17.36 -4.31 10.50
N ILE A 127 17.72 -5.29 11.31
CA ILE A 127 16.87 -6.47 11.57
C ILE A 127 16.18 -6.29 12.92
N LEU A 128 14.86 -6.37 12.95
CA LEU A 128 14.06 -6.44 14.18
C LEU A 128 13.46 -7.85 14.28
N GLN A 129 13.73 -8.56 15.38
CA GLN A 129 13.24 -9.94 15.49
C GLN A 129 12.86 -10.40 16.90
N GLY A 130 11.96 -11.39 16.96
CA GLY A 130 11.70 -12.13 18.19
C GLY A 130 10.94 -11.38 19.28
N ALA A 131 10.34 -10.23 18.96
CA ALA A 131 9.45 -9.54 19.90
C ALA A 131 8.19 -10.37 20.19
N ARG A 132 7.70 -10.32 21.44
CA ARG A 132 6.54 -11.11 21.91
C ARG A 132 5.19 -10.48 21.55
N ALA A 133 5.16 -9.15 21.44
CA ALA A 133 4.06 -8.36 20.92
C ALA A 133 4.44 -7.91 19.50
N ASN A 134 4.46 -6.61 19.21
CA ASN A 134 4.75 -6.11 17.86
C ASN A 134 6.25 -6.00 17.60
N GLY A 135 6.70 -6.03 16.34
CA GLY A 135 8.12 -5.87 16.02
C GLY A 135 8.61 -4.44 16.23
N LEU A 136 7.95 -3.49 15.58
CA LEU A 136 8.20 -2.06 15.66
C LEU A 136 6.90 -1.33 15.97
N ASN A 137 6.89 -0.49 17.01
CA ASN A 137 5.80 0.46 17.25
C ASN A 137 6.26 1.88 16.98
N ILE A 138 5.46 2.65 16.25
CA ILE A 138 5.59 4.09 16.15
C ILE A 138 4.23 4.73 16.36
N ASP A 139 4.12 5.68 17.28
CA ASP A 139 2.85 6.35 17.54
C ASP A 139 2.99 7.82 17.95
N ASP A 140 1.86 8.51 17.94
CA ASP A 140 1.65 9.88 18.38
C ASP A 140 1.57 10.06 19.92
N GLY A 141 1.83 9.01 20.69
CA GLY A 141 1.67 8.99 22.15
C GLY A 141 0.21 9.15 22.61
N GLY A 142 -0.77 8.86 21.75
CA GLY A 142 -2.19 9.04 22.04
C GLY A 142 -2.73 10.43 21.73
N SER A 143 -1.94 11.31 21.10
CA SER A 143 -2.39 12.66 20.77
C SER A 143 -3.36 12.67 19.59
N LYS A 144 -4.56 13.23 19.77
CA LYS A 144 -5.51 13.43 18.67
C LYS A 144 -5.20 14.66 17.81
N GLU A 145 -4.27 15.51 18.25
CA GLU A 145 -3.92 16.78 17.60
C GLU A 145 -2.56 16.72 16.90
N LYS A 146 -1.57 16.05 17.50
CA LYS A 146 -0.19 16.02 17.01
C LYS A 146 0.18 14.62 16.57
N THR A 147 0.31 14.44 15.26
CA THR A 147 0.79 13.18 14.68
C THR A 147 2.29 13.01 14.89
N ALA A 148 2.73 11.76 15.04
CA ALA A 148 4.12 11.42 14.72
C ALA A 148 4.35 11.67 13.23
N GLN A 149 5.49 12.25 12.83
CA GLN A 149 5.59 12.77 11.45
C GLN A 149 6.96 12.65 10.80
N HIS A 150 7.00 12.60 9.47
CA HIS A 150 8.23 12.57 8.68
C HIS A 150 9.11 11.37 9.04
N ILE A 151 8.53 10.17 8.98
CA ILE A 151 9.19 8.93 9.35
C ILE A 151 9.62 8.16 8.11
N VAL A 152 10.87 7.69 8.10
CA VAL A 152 11.40 6.86 7.01
C VAL A 152 11.85 5.51 7.57
N LEU A 153 11.29 4.42 7.05
CA LEU A 153 11.74 3.07 7.31
C LEU A 153 12.33 2.53 6.01
N ARG A 154 13.63 2.22 5.99
CA ARG A 154 14.33 1.82 4.77
C ARG A 154 15.08 0.52 4.96
N ASN A 155 14.88 -0.44 4.05
CA ASN A 155 15.62 -1.71 4.02
C ASN A 155 15.58 -2.44 5.38
N LEU A 156 14.45 -2.38 6.09
CA LEU A 156 14.30 -3.09 7.35
C LEU A 156 13.91 -4.54 7.08
N THR A 157 14.41 -5.47 7.90
CA THR A 157 13.84 -6.81 8.00
C THR A 157 13.15 -6.95 9.35
N VAL A 158 11.85 -7.15 9.35
CA VAL A 158 11.06 -7.41 10.57
C VAL A 158 10.58 -8.85 10.53
N GLN A 159 10.99 -9.67 11.49
CA GLN A 159 10.75 -11.11 11.41
C GLN A 159 10.50 -11.83 12.72
N LYS A 160 9.77 -12.95 12.66
CA LYS A 160 9.53 -13.85 13.80
C LYS A 160 8.91 -13.09 14.99
N ILE A 161 7.82 -12.39 14.71
CA ILE A 161 7.13 -11.53 15.67
C ILE A 161 5.91 -12.23 16.22
N GLY A 162 5.74 -12.17 17.55
CA GLY A 162 4.57 -12.67 18.23
C GLY A 162 4.39 -14.18 18.14
N SER A 163 3.13 -14.61 18.15
CA SER A 163 2.73 -16.01 18.09
C SER A 163 1.42 -16.17 17.31
N ASN A 164 0.36 -16.70 17.91
CA ASN A 164 -0.94 -16.92 17.25
C ASN A 164 -1.93 -15.78 17.50
N GLY A 165 -1.48 -14.68 18.11
CA GLY A 165 -2.31 -13.54 18.49
C GLY A 165 -2.28 -12.40 17.48
N ASN A 166 -2.85 -11.27 17.91
CA ASN A 166 -2.83 -10.01 17.18
C ASN A 166 -1.52 -9.28 17.49
N GLN A 167 -0.45 -9.68 16.80
CA GLN A 167 0.87 -9.08 16.91
C GLN A 167 1.34 -8.64 15.53
N ASP A 168 1.63 -7.35 15.39
CA ASP A 168 1.96 -6.74 14.12
C ASP A 168 3.48 -6.73 13.90
N GLY A 169 3.93 -6.93 12.66
CA GLY A 169 5.33 -6.70 12.31
C GLY A 169 5.71 -5.25 12.61
N ILE A 170 4.99 -4.31 11.99
CA ILE A 170 5.12 -2.88 12.19
C ILE A 170 3.75 -2.31 12.52
N LYS A 171 3.63 -1.64 13.67
CA LYS A 171 2.43 -0.97 14.14
C LYS A 171 2.62 0.54 14.10
N LEU A 172 1.75 1.21 13.36
CA LEU A 172 1.73 2.67 13.22
C LEU A 172 0.42 3.23 13.75
N SER A 173 0.46 4.20 14.65
CA SER A 173 -0.75 4.87 15.18
C SER A 173 -0.61 6.38 15.13
N GLY A 174 -1.46 7.05 14.33
CA GLY A 174 -1.47 8.52 14.24
C GLY A 174 -0.22 9.12 13.59
N LEU A 175 0.26 8.49 12.53
CA LEU A 175 1.39 9.02 11.76
C LEU A 175 0.92 9.91 10.61
N ALA A 176 1.72 10.91 10.28
CA ALA A 176 1.61 11.68 9.05
C ALA A 176 2.94 11.70 8.30
N ASP A 177 2.91 11.78 6.97
CA ASP A 177 4.11 12.00 6.14
C ASP A 177 5.17 10.92 6.39
N PHE A 178 4.92 9.70 5.91
CA PHE A 178 5.83 8.57 6.16
C PHE A 178 6.15 7.77 4.90
N GLN A 179 7.34 7.16 4.90
CA GLN A 179 7.82 6.30 3.83
C GLN A 179 8.33 4.98 4.40
N ILE A 180 7.82 3.86 3.90
CA ILE A 180 8.32 2.51 4.19
C ILE A 180 8.81 1.94 2.88
N GLN A 181 10.12 1.74 2.77
CA GLN A 181 10.78 1.50 1.50
C GLN A 181 11.67 0.26 1.57
N ASN A 182 11.44 -0.66 0.64
CA ASN A 182 12.27 -1.85 0.44
C ASN A 182 12.40 -2.72 1.72
N CYS A 183 11.36 -2.71 2.55
CA CYS A 183 11.34 -3.50 3.78
C CYS A 183 10.86 -4.92 3.50
N THR A 184 11.38 -5.88 4.25
CA THR A 184 10.88 -7.25 4.30
C THR A 184 10.20 -7.48 5.64
N VAL A 185 8.92 -7.85 5.62
CA VAL A 185 8.18 -8.25 6.83
C VAL A 185 7.74 -9.70 6.67
N LYS A 186 8.11 -10.56 7.63
CA LYS A 186 7.79 -11.99 7.53
C LYS A 186 7.56 -12.67 8.87
N ARG A 187 6.64 -13.63 8.95
CA ARG A 187 6.37 -14.40 10.17
C ARG A 187 5.94 -13.49 11.33
N TRP A 188 4.83 -12.78 11.16
CA TRP A 188 4.16 -12.00 12.21
C TRP A 188 3.05 -12.80 12.90
N GLY A 189 2.36 -12.20 13.87
CA GLY A 189 1.33 -12.88 14.64
C GLY A 189 0.16 -13.33 13.76
N GLN A 190 -0.37 -14.54 13.97
CA GLN A 190 -1.38 -15.13 13.07
C GLN A 190 -2.69 -14.33 12.95
N LYS A 191 -2.98 -13.42 13.88
CA LYS A 191 -4.16 -12.52 13.84
C LYS A 191 -3.76 -11.04 13.70
N GLY A 192 -2.47 -10.74 13.55
CA GLY A 192 -1.94 -9.39 13.35
C GLY A 192 -1.66 -9.10 11.89
N SER A 193 -1.01 -7.98 11.63
CA SER A 193 -0.65 -7.57 10.27
C SER A 193 0.86 -7.44 10.09
N GLY A 194 1.35 -7.65 8.86
CA GLY A 194 2.73 -7.27 8.53
C GLY A 194 2.96 -5.79 8.83
N ILE A 195 2.05 -4.94 8.36
CA ILE A 195 1.91 -3.55 8.80
C ILE A 195 0.46 -3.29 9.21
N ASP A 196 0.21 -2.81 10.42
CA ASP A 196 -1.09 -2.29 10.84
C ASP A 196 -1.00 -0.78 11.09
N MET A 197 -1.89 -0.04 10.45
CA MET A 197 -1.99 1.41 10.56
C MET A 197 -3.33 1.81 11.14
N VAL A 198 -3.30 2.56 12.23
CA VAL A 198 -4.49 3.19 12.83
C VAL A 198 -4.34 4.69 12.69
N GLY A 199 -5.20 5.30 11.88
CA GLY A 199 -5.26 6.74 11.77
C GLY A 199 -4.04 7.41 11.14
N CYS A 200 -3.43 6.75 10.15
CA CYS A 200 -2.24 7.26 9.48
C CYS A 200 -2.61 8.05 8.22
N GLN A 201 -1.77 9.01 7.82
CA GLN A 201 -2.05 9.85 6.66
C GLN A 201 -0.81 10.22 5.84
N ARG A 202 -0.99 10.51 4.55
CA ARG A 202 0.08 10.96 3.63
C ARG A 202 1.28 10.00 3.64
N GLY A 203 0.99 8.73 3.45
CA GLY A 203 1.94 7.64 3.59
C GLY A 203 2.31 6.97 2.26
N MET A 204 3.51 6.42 2.18
CA MET A 204 3.94 5.54 1.10
C MET A 204 4.53 4.25 1.67
N VAL A 205 4.03 3.11 1.21
CA VAL A 205 4.67 1.79 1.38
C VAL A 205 5.09 1.33 -0.01
N SER A 206 6.40 1.19 -0.26
CA SER A 206 6.88 0.86 -1.60
C SER A 206 8.06 -0.08 -1.66
N GLY A 207 8.08 -0.99 -2.64
CA GLY A 207 9.19 -1.94 -2.82
C GLY A 207 9.25 -3.00 -1.73
N CYS A 208 8.23 -3.11 -0.88
CA CYS A 208 8.25 -3.99 0.28
C CYS A 208 7.84 -5.41 -0.08
N THR A 209 8.37 -6.38 0.67
CA THR A 209 7.99 -7.79 0.55
C THR A 209 7.36 -8.28 1.84
N PHE A 210 6.20 -8.93 1.72
CA PHE A 210 5.44 -9.52 2.82
C PHE A 210 5.38 -11.03 2.60
N LEU A 211 5.92 -11.80 3.54
CA LEU A 211 5.93 -13.27 3.45
C LEU A 211 5.35 -13.89 4.72
N GLU A 212 4.28 -14.64 4.55
CA GLU A 212 3.64 -15.39 5.65
C GLU A 212 3.21 -16.77 5.14
N GLY A 213 2.28 -17.43 5.83
CA GLY A 213 1.59 -18.62 5.34
C GLY A 213 0.08 -18.41 5.23
N ASP A 214 -0.56 -19.19 4.36
CA ASP A 214 -1.99 -19.10 4.00
C ASP A 214 -3.00 -19.42 5.10
N LYS A 215 -2.53 -19.88 6.26
CA LYS A 215 -3.40 -20.39 7.34
C LYS A 215 -3.64 -19.38 8.45
N ILE A 216 -3.28 -18.12 8.25
CA ILE A 216 -3.44 -17.09 9.26
C ILE A 216 -4.63 -16.17 8.94
N PHE A 217 -5.26 -15.62 9.99
CA PHE A 217 -6.41 -14.71 9.87
C PHE A 217 -6.00 -13.23 9.78
N GLY A 218 -4.71 -12.95 9.92
CA GLY A 218 -4.10 -11.63 9.84
C GLY A 218 -4.05 -11.03 8.44
N ASN A 219 -3.39 -9.88 8.31
CA ASN A 219 -3.27 -9.15 7.03
C ASN A 219 -1.81 -8.93 6.61
N GLY A 220 -1.55 -8.67 5.34
CA GLY A 220 -0.25 -8.17 4.90
C GLY A 220 -0.08 -6.73 5.34
N VAL A 221 -0.94 -5.84 4.82
CA VAL A 221 -1.03 -4.43 5.23
C VAL A 221 -2.49 -4.08 5.53
N GLN A 222 -2.74 -3.49 6.70
CA GLN A 222 -4.03 -2.94 7.09
C GLN A 222 -3.94 -1.44 7.35
N MET A 223 -4.89 -0.66 6.81
CA MET A 223 -5.00 0.78 7.06
C MET A 223 -6.41 1.13 7.49
N LYS A 224 -6.62 1.45 8.77
CA LYS A 224 -7.94 1.66 9.39
C LYS A 224 -7.97 2.89 10.30
N GLY A 225 -9.08 3.12 11.00
CA GLY A 225 -9.14 4.10 12.08
C GLY A 225 -9.02 5.55 11.62
N GLY A 226 -9.52 5.85 10.41
CA GLY A 226 -9.50 7.18 9.81
C GLY A 226 -8.32 7.40 8.86
N SER A 227 -7.58 6.34 8.52
CA SER A 227 -6.40 6.39 7.66
C SER A 227 -6.72 6.91 6.25
N ARG A 228 -5.88 7.78 5.69
CA ARG A 228 -6.16 8.41 4.39
C ARG A 228 -4.96 8.90 3.60
N ASN A 229 -5.09 9.03 2.28
CA ASN A 229 -4.01 9.50 1.41
C ASN A 229 -2.75 8.62 1.56
N ILE A 230 -2.92 7.30 1.51
CA ILE A 230 -1.81 6.34 1.63
C ILE A 230 -1.72 5.56 0.33
N THR A 231 -0.50 5.42 -0.17
CA THR A 231 -0.21 4.57 -1.34
C THR A 231 0.59 3.35 -0.90
N VAL A 232 0.18 2.17 -1.35
CA VAL A 232 0.96 0.93 -1.31
C VAL A 232 1.33 0.61 -2.75
N SER A 233 2.62 0.65 -3.10
CA SER A 233 3.03 0.44 -4.49
C SER A 233 4.25 -0.43 -4.69
N ARG A 234 4.33 -1.16 -5.81
CA ARG A 234 5.53 -1.98 -6.14
C ARG A 234 5.91 -2.95 -5.01
N CYS A 235 4.91 -3.46 -4.29
CA CYS A 235 5.11 -4.40 -3.20
C CYS A 235 4.81 -5.83 -3.67
N ARG A 236 5.45 -6.81 -3.03
CA ARG A 236 5.17 -8.23 -3.23
C ARG A 236 4.55 -8.84 -1.98
N PHE A 237 3.42 -9.50 -2.16
CA PHE A 237 2.69 -10.23 -1.13
C PHE A 237 2.69 -11.70 -1.50
N ASP A 238 3.38 -12.51 -0.69
CA ASP A 238 3.54 -13.95 -0.90
C ASP A 238 2.86 -14.67 0.28
N HIS A 239 1.65 -15.17 0.03
CA HIS A 239 0.79 -15.81 1.03
C HIS A 239 0.66 -14.97 2.31
N ALA A 240 0.51 -13.64 2.12
CA ALA A 240 0.67 -12.62 3.14
C ALA A 240 -0.61 -12.39 3.95
N GLY A 241 -1.05 -13.42 4.67
CA GLY A 241 -2.21 -13.38 5.54
C GLY A 241 -3.52 -13.80 4.89
N GLY A 242 -4.61 -13.74 5.66
CA GLY A 242 -5.96 -14.00 5.18
C GLY A 242 -6.43 -12.90 4.22
N ARG A 243 -5.95 -11.66 4.39
CA ARG A 243 -6.17 -10.54 3.47
C ARG A 243 -4.82 -9.87 3.19
N SER A 244 -4.31 -9.94 1.96
CA SER A 244 -3.01 -9.31 1.66
C SER A 244 -3.05 -7.80 1.90
N ILE A 245 -4.08 -7.11 1.39
CA ILE A 245 -4.42 -5.73 1.77
C ILE A 245 -5.80 -5.69 2.41
N ASN A 246 -5.90 -5.01 3.55
CA ASN A 246 -7.17 -4.65 4.17
C ASN A 246 -7.31 -3.13 4.28
N ILE A 247 -8.09 -2.54 3.38
CA ILE A 247 -8.38 -1.11 3.35
C ILE A 247 -9.56 -0.86 4.29
N GLY A 248 -9.30 -0.24 5.44
CA GLY A 248 -10.24 -0.02 6.52
C GLY A 248 -10.27 -1.17 7.55
N GLY A 249 -11.39 -1.38 8.24
CA GLY A 249 -11.48 -2.37 9.31
C GLY A 249 -12.66 -2.17 10.26
N SER A 250 -12.43 -2.49 11.53
CA SER A 250 -13.37 -2.30 12.64
C SER A 250 -12.61 -1.69 13.81
N THR A 251 -12.46 -0.37 13.80
CA THR A 251 -11.70 0.38 14.80
C THR A 251 -12.67 0.86 15.88
N GLY A 252 -12.31 0.68 17.16
CA GLY A 252 -13.04 1.31 18.26
C GLY A 252 -12.95 2.84 18.16
N LEU A 253 -14.05 3.56 18.45
CA LEU A 253 -14.13 5.01 18.31
C LEU A 253 -13.02 5.76 19.07
N GLU A 254 -12.65 5.25 20.24
CA GLU A 254 -11.58 5.78 21.08
C GLU A 254 -10.19 5.67 20.43
N PHE A 255 -10.02 4.78 19.44
CA PHE A 255 -8.76 4.57 18.75
C PHE A 255 -8.63 5.37 17.46
N PHE A 256 -9.72 5.94 16.94
CA PHE A 256 -9.66 6.82 15.77
C PHE A 256 -8.76 8.02 16.03
N ARG A 257 -7.94 8.33 15.02
CA ARG A 257 -7.06 9.49 15.02
C ARG A 257 -6.82 9.91 13.55
N PRO A 258 -7.16 11.14 13.13
CA PRO A 258 -7.96 12.13 13.87
C PRO A 258 -9.36 11.59 14.18
N GLU A 259 -10.20 12.40 14.83
CA GLU A 259 -11.58 12.02 15.18
C GLU A 259 -12.34 11.39 14.00
N PRO A 260 -13.25 10.43 14.27
CA PRO A 260 -14.00 9.73 13.23
C PRO A 260 -14.70 10.68 12.25
N ALA A 261 -14.52 10.42 10.96
CA ALA A 261 -15.08 11.22 9.87
C ALA A 261 -16.07 10.41 9.00
N GLY A 262 -16.66 9.35 9.57
CA GLY A 262 -17.67 8.51 8.92
C GLY A 262 -17.12 7.42 8.00
N PHE A 263 -15.81 7.12 8.04
CA PHE A 263 -15.16 6.05 7.28
C PHE A 263 -13.99 5.46 8.05
N GLU A 264 -13.65 4.20 7.79
CA GLU A 264 -12.46 3.55 8.36
C GLU A 264 -11.19 3.92 7.59
N ALA A 265 -11.30 4.02 6.27
CA ALA A 265 -10.24 4.47 5.38
C ALA A 265 -10.80 5.21 4.17
N ARG A 266 -9.99 6.12 3.61
CA ARG A 266 -10.35 6.92 2.43
C ARG A 266 -9.13 7.28 1.60
N ASP A 267 -9.29 7.46 0.30
CA ASP A 267 -8.21 7.94 -0.60
C ASP A 267 -6.96 7.04 -0.52
N ILE A 268 -7.19 5.73 -0.46
CA ILE A 268 -6.14 4.72 -0.43
C ILE A 268 -5.85 4.25 -1.85
N THR A 269 -4.58 4.21 -2.23
CA THR A 269 -4.14 3.68 -3.53
C THR A 269 -3.30 2.41 -3.32
N VAL A 270 -3.59 1.36 -4.09
CA VAL A 270 -2.79 0.13 -4.14
C VAL A 270 -2.43 -0.12 -5.59
N SER A 271 -1.15 -0.03 -5.94
CA SER A 271 -0.75 -0.09 -7.35
C SER A 271 0.57 -0.79 -7.63
N ASP A 272 0.71 -1.34 -8.83
CA ASP A 272 1.95 -1.96 -9.29
C ASP A 272 2.44 -3.08 -8.35
N CYS A 273 1.55 -3.70 -7.57
CA CYS A 273 1.88 -4.75 -6.62
C CYS A 273 1.64 -6.14 -7.22
N THR A 274 2.32 -7.13 -6.65
CA THR A 274 2.13 -8.56 -6.97
C THR A 274 1.60 -9.29 -5.75
N PHE A 275 0.49 -9.99 -5.90
CA PHE A 275 -0.15 -10.81 -4.89
C PHE A 275 -0.14 -12.28 -5.33
N ILE A 276 0.33 -13.17 -4.46
CA ILE A 276 0.38 -14.62 -4.68
C ILE A 276 -0.30 -15.31 -3.49
N GLY A 277 -1.34 -16.09 -3.76
CA GLY A 277 -2.06 -16.79 -2.70
C GLY A 277 -2.97 -15.87 -1.86
N SER A 278 -3.06 -16.15 -0.56
CA SER A 278 -4.00 -15.54 0.41
C SER A 278 -5.47 -15.85 0.14
N MET A 279 -6.31 -15.81 1.20
CA MET A 279 -7.76 -16.01 1.02
C MET A 279 -8.38 -14.89 0.20
N ALA A 280 -7.95 -13.64 0.43
CA ALA A 280 -8.27 -12.50 -0.42
C ALA A 280 -7.02 -11.66 -0.69
N ALA A 281 -6.86 -11.20 -1.93
CA ALA A 281 -5.81 -10.24 -2.25
C ALA A 281 -6.15 -8.86 -1.65
N ILE A 282 -7.40 -8.41 -1.84
CA ILE A 282 -7.85 -7.07 -1.46
C ILE A 282 -9.15 -7.16 -0.66
N ALA A 283 -9.27 -6.40 0.42
CA ALA A 283 -10.53 -6.16 1.10
C ALA A 283 -10.78 -4.66 1.26
N PHE A 284 -11.93 -4.20 0.75
CA PHE A 284 -12.48 -2.87 1.00
C PHE A 284 -13.46 -2.93 2.17
N VAL A 285 -13.08 -2.42 3.33
CA VAL A 285 -13.79 -2.59 4.60
C VAL A 285 -14.15 -1.24 5.21
N GLY A 286 -15.39 -0.79 5.03
CA GLY A 286 -15.84 0.53 5.52
C GLY A 286 -15.09 1.70 4.86
N VAL A 287 -14.78 1.58 3.56
CA VAL A 287 -14.05 2.61 2.80
C VAL A 287 -15.01 3.64 2.20
N ASP A 288 -14.58 4.89 2.07
CA ASP A 288 -15.30 5.90 1.27
C ASP A 288 -14.42 6.40 0.12
N GLY A 289 -14.10 5.51 -0.80
CA GLY A 289 -13.14 5.77 -1.88
C GLY A 289 -11.78 5.12 -1.66
N ALA A 290 -11.37 4.28 -2.62
CA ALA A 290 -10.03 3.71 -2.73
C ALA A 290 -9.79 3.28 -4.18
N HIS A 291 -8.53 3.19 -4.63
CA HIS A 291 -8.17 2.81 -5.99
C HIS A 291 -7.12 1.71 -5.98
N VAL A 292 -7.50 0.55 -6.52
CA VAL A 292 -6.63 -0.62 -6.65
C VAL A 292 -6.40 -0.85 -8.12
N HIS A 293 -5.18 -0.60 -8.60
CA HIS A 293 -4.93 -0.64 -10.04
C HIS A 293 -3.56 -1.15 -10.45
N HIS A 294 -3.45 -1.69 -11.66
CA HIS A 294 -2.16 -2.13 -12.21
C HIS A 294 -1.47 -3.15 -11.29
N ASN A 295 -2.22 -4.04 -10.66
CA ASN A 295 -1.65 -5.10 -9.83
C ASN A 295 -1.74 -6.46 -10.53
N THR A 296 -0.83 -7.38 -10.22
CA THR A 296 -0.99 -8.80 -10.55
C THR A 296 -1.53 -9.54 -9.33
N ILE A 297 -2.68 -10.20 -9.48
CA ILE A 297 -3.26 -11.09 -8.46
C ILE A 297 -3.23 -12.51 -9.00
N TYR A 298 -2.43 -13.36 -8.37
CA TYR A 298 -2.19 -14.72 -8.81
C TYR A 298 -2.66 -15.73 -7.75
N ARG A 299 -3.64 -16.54 -8.14
CA ARG A 299 -4.19 -17.68 -7.38
C ARG A 299 -4.60 -17.34 -5.94
N PRO A 300 -5.52 -16.38 -5.73
CA PRO A 300 -6.17 -16.26 -4.43
C PRO A 300 -6.96 -17.54 -4.12
N THR A 301 -7.07 -17.88 -2.83
CA THR A 301 -7.57 -19.19 -2.37
C THR A 301 -9.01 -19.17 -1.90
N LYS A 302 -9.72 -18.03 -2.01
CA LYS A 302 -11.15 -17.96 -1.71
C LYS A 302 -11.88 -16.85 -2.48
N TRP A 303 -11.29 -15.66 -2.50
CA TRP A 303 -11.84 -14.43 -3.06
C TRP A 303 -10.76 -13.64 -3.77
N VAL A 304 -11.06 -12.99 -4.90
CA VAL A 304 -10.11 -12.01 -5.47
C VAL A 304 -10.18 -10.73 -4.64
N LEU A 305 -11.39 -10.25 -4.40
CA LEU A 305 -11.63 -9.07 -3.56
C LEU A 305 -12.87 -9.23 -2.67
N ARG A 306 -12.90 -8.44 -1.59
CA ARG A 306 -14.03 -8.37 -0.67
C ARG A 306 -14.51 -6.93 -0.52
N ILE A 307 -15.82 -6.73 -0.42
CA ILE A 307 -16.46 -5.46 -0.10
C ILE A 307 -17.27 -5.68 1.19
N LEU A 308 -16.83 -5.10 2.30
CA LEU A 308 -17.35 -5.39 3.63
C LEU A 308 -17.66 -4.10 4.39
N GLN A 309 -18.57 -4.20 5.35
CA GLN A 309 -18.78 -3.22 6.40
C GLN A 309 -18.57 -3.93 7.74
N GLU A 310 -17.44 -3.67 8.41
CA GLU A 310 -17.14 -4.28 9.72
C GLU A 310 -17.31 -3.29 10.88
N ASN A 311 -17.39 -1.99 10.58
CA ASN A 311 -17.82 -0.96 11.53
C ASN A 311 -19.26 -0.54 11.19
N ASN A 312 -20.22 -0.99 12.00
CA ASN A 312 -21.65 -0.82 11.74
C ASN A 312 -22.28 0.33 12.55
N GLN A 313 -21.47 1.26 13.04
CA GLN A 313 -21.98 2.45 13.71
C GLN A 313 -22.69 3.36 12.72
N SER A 314 -23.80 3.96 13.14
CA SER A 314 -24.68 4.75 12.26
C SER A 314 -24.05 6.02 11.68
N SER A 315 -22.97 6.53 12.29
CA SER A 315 -22.19 7.66 11.77
C SER A 315 -21.28 7.27 10.60
N PHE A 316 -21.09 5.97 10.35
CA PHE A 316 -20.25 5.48 9.26
C PHE A 316 -21.08 5.21 8.02
N VAL A 317 -20.52 5.62 6.90
CA VAL A 317 -21.13 5.41 5.61
C VAL A 317 -20.87 3.96 5.16
N PRO A 318 -21.78 3.36 4.37
CA PRO A 318 -21.53 2.06 3.77
C PRO A 318 -20.26 2.08 2.93
N SER A 319 -19.51 0.97 2.94
CA SER A 319 -18.31 0.79 2.12
C SER A 319 -18.65 0.99 0.65
N ARG A 320 -17.96 1.95 0.01
CA ARG A 320 -18.39 2.52 -1.28
C ARG A 320 -17.25 3.16 -2.07
N LYS A 321 -17.52 3.43 -3.34
CA LYS A 321 -16.66 4.18 -4.29
C LYS A 321 -15.25 3.58 -4.46
N GLY A 322 -15.11 2.28 -4.27
CA GLY A 322 -13.87 1.59 -4.63
C GLY A 322 -13.74 1.50 -6.15
N ARG A 323 -12.53 1.73 -6.66
CA ARG A 323 -12.17 1.55 -8.07
C ARG A 323 -11.17 0.43 -8.20
N PHE A 324 -11.45 -0.53 -9.06
CA PHE A 324 -10.60 -1.68 -9.32
C PHE A 324 -10.32 -1.75 -10.81
N THR A 325 -9.16 -1.23 -11.24
CA THR A 325 -8.89 -1.00 -12.67
C THR A 325 -7.54 -1.51 -13.15
N ASN A 326 -7.43 -1.92 -14.42
CA ASN A 326 -6.14 -2.31 -15.03
C ASN A 326 -5.39 -3.41 -14.24
N ASN A 327 -6.07 -4.24 -13.47
CA ASN A 327 -5.41 -5.31 -12.73
C ASN A 327 -5.32 -6.56 -13.63
N LEU A 328 -4.24 -7.34 -13.48
CA LEU A 328 -4.09 -8.66 -14.09
C LEU A 328 -4.40 -9.73 -13.05
N ILE A 329 -5.50 -10.46 -13.24
CA ILE A 329 -6.00 -11.45 -12.30
C ILE A 329 -5.97 -12.82 -12.94
N VAL A 330 -5.24 -13.73 -12.32
CA VAL A 330 -5.22 -15.14 -12.68
C VAL A 330 -5.71 -15.96 -11.49
N LEU A 331 -6.77 -16.73 -11.73
CA LEU A 331 -7.45 -17.51 -10.71
C LEU A 331 -7.63 -18.95 -11.17
N ARG A 332 -8.07 -19.82 -10.24
CA ARG A 332 -8.54 -21.16 -10.56
C ARG A 332 -9.94 -21.38 -10.01
N SER A 333 -10.81 -22.01 -10.80
CA SER A 333 -12.20 -22.27 -10.46
C SER A 333 -12.37 -23.27 -9.30
N ASN A 334 -11.35 -24.08 -9.03
CA ASN A 334 -11.33 -25.01 -7.90
C ASN A 334 -10.73 -24.41 -6.61
N GLU A 335 -10.22 -23.18 -6.65
CA GLU A 335 -9.64 -22.46 -5.51
C GLU A 335 -10.52 -21.30 -5.07
N VAL A 336 -11.04 -20.53 -6.02
CA VAL A 336 -11.91 -19.39 -5.75
C VAL A 336 -13.37 -19.86 -5.65
N GLY A 337 -14.01 -19.59 -4.51
CA GLY A 337 -15.44 -19.87 -4.33
C GLY A 337 -16.33 -18.82 -4.99
N GLU A 338 -15.98 -17.55 -4.82
CA GLU A 338 -16.62 -16.40 -5.46
C GLU A 338 -15.55 -15.34 -5.77
N VAL A 339 -15.63 -14.66 -6.92
CA VAL A 339 -14.61 -13.66 -7.30
C VAL A 339 -14.67 -12.44 -6.38
N VAL A 340 -15.89 -11.94 -6.12
CA VAL A 340 -16.15 -10.80 -5.24
C VAL A 340 -17.07 -11.23 -4.12
N ASN A 341 -16.59 -11.18 -2.87
CA ASN A 341 -17.42 -11.38 -1.69
C ASN A 341 -18.00 -10.05 -1.22
N ILE A 342 -19.32 -9.97 -1.11
CA ILE A 342 -20.02 -8.75 -0.70
C ILE A 342 -20.74 -9.00 0.63
N GLY A 343 -20.38 -8.22 1.64
CA GLY A 343 -21.04 -8.22 2.94
C GLY A 343 -22.27 -7.31 2.97
N SER A 344 -23.11 -7.48 3.99
CA SER A 344 -24.24 -6.59 4.24
C SER A 344 -23.78 -5.17 4.57
N GLN A 345 -24.71 -4.19 4.46
CA GLN A 345 -24.47 -2.78 4.81
C GLN A 345 -23.33 -2.13 4.02
N THR A 346 -23.12 -2.59 2.79
CA THR A 346 -22.21 -1.99 1.81
C THR A 346 -23.02 -1.33 0.69
N ALA A 347 -22.40 -0.44 -0.09
CA ALA A 347 -23.01 0.14 -1.29
C ALA A 347 -22.23 -0.32 -2.55
N PRO A 348 -22.24 -1.63 -2.87
CA PRO A 348 -21.43 -2.21 -3.92
C PRO A 348 -21.75 -1.66 -5.32
N GLU A 349 -22.97 -1.15 -5.54
CA GLU A 349 -23.41 -0.49 -6.76
C GLU A 349 -22.63 0.81 -7.09
N THR A 350 -21.87 1.33 -6.13
CA THR A 350 -21.02 2.52 -6.31
C THR A 350 -19.59 2.18 -6.74
N PHE A 351 -19.24 0.89 -6.83
CA PHE A 351 -17.89 0.47 -7.22
C PHE A 351 -17.71 0.53 -8.74
N GLU A 352 -16.49 0.83 -9.16
CA GLU A 352 -16.09 0.91 -10.56
C GLU A 352 -15.09 -0.21 -10.88
N PHE A 353 -15.36 -0.93 -11.97
CA PHE A 353 -14.45 -1.92 -12.54
C PHE A 353 -14.16 -1.50 -13.98
N ALA A 354 -12.88 -1.43 -14.34
CA ALA A 354 -12.48 -1.06 -15.69
C ALA A 354 -11.17 -1.73 -16.11
N ASP A 355 -11.08 -2.15 -17.36
CA ASP A 355 -9.84 -2.56 -18.02
C ASP A 355 -9.06 -3.67 -17.29
N ASN A 356 -9.71 -4.49 -16.44
CA ASN A 356 -9.02 -5.60 -15.80
C ASN A 356 -8.89 -6.78 -16.78
N TRP A 357 -7.82 -7.54 -16.59
CA TRP A 357 -7.54 -8.77 -17.31
C TRP A 357 -7.83 -9.97 -16.42
N TRP A 358 -8.86 -10.73 -16.76
CA TRP A 358 -9.28 -11.92 -16.02
C TRP A 358 -8.91 -13.19 -16.78
N TYR A 359 -8.28 -14.13 -16.08
CA TYR A 359 -7.95 -15.44 -16.63
C TYR A 359 -8.19 -16.56 -15.60
N CYS A 360 -9.19 -17.40 -15.85
CA CYS A 360 -9.40 -18.63 -15.10
C CYS A 360 -8.54 -19.75 -15.70
N GLN A 361 -7.41 -20.05 -15.08
CA GLN A 361 -6.36 -20.90 -15.68
C GLN A 361 -6.83 -22.33 -15.98
N ASP A 362 -7.70 -22.90 -15.14
CA ASP A 362 -8.19 -24.28 -15.28
C ASP A 362 -9.47 -24.38 -16.13
N ARG A 363 -10.15 -23.25 -16.41
CA ARG A 363 -11.31 -23.16 -17.31
C ARG A 363 -11.34 -21.81 -18.05
N PRO A 364 -10.39 -21.54 -18.97
CA PRO A 364 -10.28 -20.24 -19.64
C PRO A 364 -11.59 -19.79 -20.31
N GLU A 365 -12.29 -20.71 -20.95
CA GLU A 365 -13.54 -20.51 -21.67
C GLU A 365 -14.70 -20.08 -20.76
N ARG A 366 -14.61 -20.36 -19.45
CA ARG A 366 -15.63 -19.97 -18.46
C ARG A 366 -15.29 -18.70 -17.69
N THR A 367 -14.16 -18.06 -17.97
CA THR A 367 -13.69 -16.91 -17.18
C THR A 367 -14.75 -15.83 -17.04
N GLN A 368 -15.39 -15.41 -18.13
CA GLN A 368 -16.42 -14.38 -18.10
C GLN A 368 -17.66 -14.78 -17.27
N GLN A 369 -18.03 -16.06 -17.25
CA GLN A 369 -19.17 -16.55 -16.47
C GLN A 369 -18.86 -16.62 -14.96
N LEU A 370 -17.60 -16.85 -14.61
CA LEU A 370 -17.12 -16.94 -13.23
C LEU A 370 -16.97 -15.55 -12.59
N VAL A 371 -16.57 -14.54 -13.38
CA VAL A 371 -16.37 -13.17 -12.90
C VAL A 371 -17.72 -12.46 -12.78
N ARG A 372 -18.30 -12.53 -11.58
CA ARG A 372 -19.53 -11.81 -11.21
C ARG A 372 -19.18 -10.57 -10.40
N LEU A 373 -19.34 -9.41 -11.02
CA LEU A 373 -19.04 -8.10 -10.42
C LEU A 373 -20.36 -7.40 -10.03
N PRO A 374 -20.35 -6.54 -8.99
CA PRO A 374 -21.55 -5.83 -8.55
C PRO A 374 -22.00 -4.72 -9.51
N THR A 375 -21.10 -4.24 -10.36
CA THR A 375 -21.37 -3.29 -11.44
C THR A 375 -20.75 -3.81 -12.73
N GLN A 376 -21.27 -3.34 -13.86
CA GLN A 376 -20.73 -3.72 -15.15
C GLN A 376 -19.31 -3.18 -15.31
N GLU A 377 -18.38 -4.06 -15.70
CA GLU A 377 -17.02 -3.66 -16.01
C GLU A 377 -16.93 -3.05 -17.42
N ALA A 378 -16.24 -1.92 -17.54
CA ALA A 378 -15.90 -1.29 -18.82
C ALA A 378 -14.55 -1.83 -19.33
N GLY A 379 -14.44 -2.20 -20.60
CA GLY A 379 -13.14 -2.54 -21.21
C GLY A 379 -12.44 -3.82 -20.72
N GLY A 380 -13.07 -4.61 -19.84
CA GLY A 380 -12.49 -5.84 -19.28
C GLY A 380 -12.18 -6.91 -20.34
N SER A 381 -11.06 -7.62 -20.15
CA SER A 381 -10.64 -8.77 -20.98
C SER A 381 -10.81 -10.08 -20.20
N TYR A 382 -11.40 -11.10 -20.82
CA TYR A 382 -11.72 -12.37 -20.15
C TYR A 382 -11.22 -13.58 -20.94
N GLY A 383 -10.58 -14.53 -20.24
CA GLY A 383 -10.27 -15.87 -20.76
C GLY A 383 -9.05 -15.97 -21.68
N GLN A 384 -8.38 -14.86 -21.96
CA GLN A 384 -7.14 -14.85 -22.75
C GLN A 384 -5.94 -15.10 -21.82
N ASP A 385 -5.08 -16.05 -22.20
CA ASP A 385 -3.88 -16.38 -21.43
C ASP A 385 -2.91 -15.19 -21.42
N PRO A 386 -2.49 -14.69 -20.24
CA PRO A 386 -1.54 -13.58 -20.16
C PRO A 386 -0.12 -13.94 -20.58
N LYS A 387 0.23 -15.23 -20.78
CA LYS A 387 1.56 -15.71 -21.16
C LYS A 387 2.67 -15.23 -20.21
N PHE A 388 2.66 -15.70 -18.97
CA PHE A 388 3.75 -15.43 -18.03
C PHE A 388 5.05 -16.17 -18.43
N LYS A 389 6.21 -15.60 -18.08
CA LYS A 389 7.54 -16.17 -18.38
C LYS A 389 7.78 -17.50 -17.67
N ASN A 390 7.57 -17.56 -16.36
CA ASN A 390 7.80 -18.79 -15.59
C ASN A 390 6.91 -18.86 -14.34
N LEU A 391 5.65 -19.27 -14.56
CA LEU A 391 4.68 -19.51 -13.49
C LEU A 391 5.17 -20.48 -12.42
N ARG A 392 5.83 -21.59 -12.83
CA ARG A 392 6.29 -22.63 -11.89
C ARG A 392 7.42 -22.14 -10.98
N GLY A 393 8.24 -21.22 -11.46
CA GLY A 393 9.31 -20.57 -10.70
C GLY A 393 8.87 -19.34 -9.91
N GLY A 394 7.59 -18.95 -9.96
CA GLY A 394 7.08 -17.76 -9.27
C GLY A 394 7.42 -16.43 -9.96
N ASP A 395 7.92 -16.48 -11.20
CA ASP A 395 8.14 -15.31 -12.05
C ASP A 395 6.85 -14.97 -12.81
N LEU A 396 6.19 -13.92 -12.33
CA LEU A 396 4.94 -13.39 -12.88
C LEU A 396 5.17 -12.25 -13.88
N LEU A 397 6.39 -12.11 -14.41
CA LEU A 397 6.62 -11.26 -15.57
C LEU A 397 5.97 -11.85 -16.83
N LEU A 398 5.52 -10.98 -17.72
CA LEU A 398 4.89 -11.37 -18.99
C LEU A 398 5.94 -11.68 -20.06
N GLN A 399 5.63 -12.64 -20.93
CA GLN A 399 6.40 -12.87 -22.17
C GLN A 399 6.23 -11.68 -23.12
N THR A 400 7.20 -11.49 -24.01
CA THR A 400 7.20 -10.36 -24.97
C THR A 400 6.03 -10.39 -25.95
N ASP A 401 5.51 -11.58 -26.24
CA ASP A 401 4.34 -11.82 -27.10
C ASP A 401 3.02 -11.96 -26.31
N SER A 402 3.02 -11.53 -25.04
CA SER A 402 1.81 -11.45 -24.23
C SER A 402 0.78 -10.54 -24.88
N PRO A 403 -0.51 -10.93 -24.89
CA PRO A 403 -1.59 -10.08 -25.38
C PRO A 403 -1.96 -8.97 -24.39
N VAL A 404 -1.49 -9.03 -23.14
CA VAL A 404 -1.75 -7.99 -22.13
C VAL A 404 -1.00 -6.71 -22.50
N ARG A 405 -1.70 -5.57 -22.50
CA ARG A 405 -1.12 -4.27 -22.87
C ARG A 405 -1.09 -3.26 -21.73
N ASP A 406 -2.22 -3.08 -21.04
CA ASP A 406 -2.39 -2.06 -20.00
C ASP A 406 -3.07 -2.64 -18.76
N ALA A 407 -2.61 -3.83 -18.33
CA ALA A 407 -3.05 -4.45 -17.10
C ALA A 407 -1.89 -5.14 -16.37
N GLY A 408 -1.92 -5.09 -15.05
CA GLY A 408 -0.81 -5.53 -14.19
C GLY A 408 0.23 -4.43 -13.94
N PRO A 409 1.32 -4.76 -13.22
CA PRO A 409 2.32 -3.78 -12.81
C PRO A 409 2.98 -3.08 -13.98
N ARG A 410 3.05 -1.75 -13.89
CA ARG A 410 3.75 -0.95 -14.90
C ARG A 410 5.25 -1.09 -14.70
N HIS A 411 5.94 -1.39 -15.79
CA HIS A 411 7.40 -1.32 -15.81
C HIS A 411 7.83 0.15 -15.89
N ILE A 412 8.54 0.61 -14.88
CA ILE A 412 9.36 1.82 -15.00
C ILE A 412 10.73 1.30 -15.41
N GLU A 413 11.14 1.60 -16.64
CA GLU A 413 12.55 1.46 -17.00
C GLU A 413 13.35 2.32 -16.01
N ALA A 414 14.28 1.70 -15.28
CA ALA A 414 15.23 2.50 -14.51
C ALA A 414 15.89 3.49 -15.48
N PRO A 415 16.04 4.79 -15.14
CA PRO A 415 16.80 5.69 -15.99
C PRO A 415 18.17 5.05 -16.23
N MET A 416 18.52 4.84 -17.50
CA MET A 416 19.85 4.36 -17.90
C MET A 416 20.95 5.29 -17.39
#